data_AF-A0A355SYW1-F1
#
_entry.id   AF-A0A355SYW1-F1
#
_cell.length_a   1.000
_cell.length_b   1.000
_cell.length_c   1.000
_cell.angle_alpha   90.00
_cell.angle_beta   90.00
_cell.angle_gamma   90.00
#
_symmetry.space_group_name_H-M   'P 1'
#
loop_
_entity.id
_entity.type
_entity.pdbx_description
1 polymer ?
#
loop_
_entity_poly.entity_id
_entity_poly.type
_entity_poly.pdbx_seq_one_letter_code
_entity_poly.pdbx_strand_id
1 'polypeptide(L)'
;MTDTLGWAEPGIRFEDGSNLTDWRKIEESGVWHWQYDTHELTFDIYEHDGQYWKLYRLRYVAPDTAAYSYHYGGQACRMAEVRYKRAARSPHSSKLMQKGQLEWVRTYEVDLSLHDVVLAGEENPEYGAPYGRAPSAA
;
A
#
# COMPACT_ATOMS: atom_id res chain seq x y z
N MET A 1 15.06 -1.26 8.52
CA MET A 1 14.16 -1.79 7.47
C MET A 1 12.97 -0.85 7.43
N THR A 2 12.73 -0.20 6.29
CA THR A 2 11.70 0.85 6.17
C THR A 2 10.50 0.27 5.44
N ASP A 3 9.54 -0.27 6.18
CA ASP A 3 8.28 -0.81 5.61
C ASP A 3 7.20 0.26 5.45
N THR A 4 7.47 1.49 5.92
CA THR A 4 6.58 2.64 5.82
C THR A 4 7.37 3.90 5.49
N LEU A 5 6.87 4.74 4.59
CA LEU A 5 7.41 6.06 4.27
C LEU A 5 6.38 7.13 4.60
N GLY A 6 6.72 8.07 5.47
CA GLY A 6 5.91 9.26 5.73
C GLY A 6 6.09 10.32 4.64
N TRP A 7 5.18 11.30 4.61
CA TRP A 7 5.28 12.46 3.73
C TRP A 7 4.39 13.62 4.24
N ALA A 8 4.61 14.84 3.74
CA ALA A 8 3.87 16.05 4.12
C ALA A 8 3.43 16.86 2.87
N GLU A 9 2.32 17.61 2.94
CA GLU A 9 1.82 18.47 1.83
C GLU A 9 1.82 19.97 2.23
N PRO A 10 2.06 20.90 1.26
CA PRO A 10 1.71 20.79 -0.17
C PRO A 10 2.89 20.56 -1.16
N GLY A 11 2.77 19.56 -2.05
CA GLY A 11 3.74 19.24 -3.12
C GLY A 11 4.20 17.77 -3.21
N ILE A 12 3.79 16.94 -2.24
CA ILE A 12 4.04 15.49 -2.07
C ILE A 12 5.52 15.12 -2.22
N ARG A 13 6.28 15.50 -1.19
CA ARG A 13 7.64 15.02 -0.97
C ARG A 13 7.64 13.99 0.14
N PHE A 14 8.20 12.83 -0.13
CA PHE A 14 8.36 11.73 0.83
C PHE A 14 9.57 11.97 1.75
N GLU A 15 9.60 11.27 2.88
CA GLU A 15 10.71 11.33 3.86
C GLU A 15 12.07 10.93 3.27
N ASP A 16 12.07 10.04 2.26
CA ASP A 16 13.25 9.67 1.49
C ASP A 16 13.71 10.76 0.49
N GLY A 17 12.92 11.84 0.37
CA GLY A 17 13.20 12.97 -0.51
C GLY A 17 12.66 12.83 -1.93
N SER A 18 12.07 11.69 -2.29
CA SER A 18 11.42 11.48 -3.58
C SER A 18 10.12 12.29 -3.70
N ASN A 19 9.69 12.54 -4.94
CA ASN A 19 8.38 13.12 -5.24
C ASN A 19 7.49 12.04 -5.85
N LEU A 20 6.17 12.19 -5.73
CA LEU A 20 5.23 11.24 -6.32
C LEU A 20 5.43 11.02 -7.82
N THR A 21 5.91 12.03 -8.56
CA THR A 21 6.20 11.92 -10.00
C THR A 21 7.33 10.94 -10.32
N ASP A 22 8.17 10.61 -9.34
CA ASP A 22 9.27 9.66 -9.46
C ASP A 22 8.79 8.21 -9.29
N TRP A 23 7.49 8.01 -9.01
CA TRP A 23 6.88 6.73 -8.71
C TRP A 23 5.98 6.31 -9.88
N ARG A 24 6.11 5.05 -10.31
CA ARG A 24 5.30 4.48 -11.39
C ARG A 24 4.04 3.85 -10.82
N LYS A 25 2.86 4.32 -11.22
CA LYS A 25 1.60 3.64 -10.83
C LYS A 25 1.52 2.25 -11.48
N ILE A 26 1.23 1.24 -10.68
CA ILE A 26 1.12 -0.17 -11.09
C ILE A 26 -0.34 -0.60 -11.14
N GLU A 27 -1.11 -0.25 -10.12
CA GLU A 27 -2.53 -0.60 -10.02
C GLU A 27 -3.31 0.59 -9.48
N GLU A 28 -4.42 0.90 -10.13
CA GLU A 28 -5.47 1.74 -9.56
C GLU A 28 -6.55 0.81 -9.00
N SER A 29 -6.53 0.62 -7.68
CA SER A 29 -7.50 -0.27 -7.04
C SER A 29 -8.89 0.34 -7.11
N GLY A 30 -8.98 1.66 -6.84
CA GLY A 30 -10.25 2.37 -6.74
C GLY A 30 -11.20 1.81 -5.67
N VAL A 31 -10.73 0.86 -4.87
CA VAL A 31 -11.52 0.22 -3.82
C VAL A 31 -11.63 1.17 -2.65
N TRP A 32 -12.88 1.38 -2.26
CA TRP A 32 -13.32 2.24 -1.17
C TRP A 32 -13.18 1.51 0.16
N HIS A 33 -12.35 2.02 1.05
CA HIS A 33 -12.08 1.36 2.33
C HIS A 33 -12.75 2.04 3.51
N TRP A 34 -12.80 3.37 3.55
CA TRP A 34 -13.40 4.11 4.67
C TRP A 34 -13.91 5.49 4.23
N GLN A 35 -15.13 5.83 4.65
CA GLN A 35 -15.76 7.13 4.49
C GLN A 35 -15.84 7.80 5.88
N TYR A 36 -15.32 9.01 6.01
CA TYR A 36 -15.54 9.87 7.18
C TYR A 36 -16.31 11.08 6.70
N ASP A 37 -17.60 11.21 7.03
CA ASP A 37 -18.55 12.29 6.71
C ASP A 37 -18.33 13.09 5.40
N THR A 38 -17.24 13.83 5.27
CA THR A 38 -16.86 14.68 4.13
C THR A 38 -15.71 14.16 3.26
N HIS A 39 -15.08 13.03 3.60
CA HIS A 39 -13.88 12.47 2.97
C HIS A 39 -14.01 10.98 2.63
N GLU A 40 -13.27 10.60 1.61
CA GLU A 40 -13.42 9.40 0.84
C GLU A 40 -12.03 8.76 0.61
N LEU A 41 -11.74 7.59 1.20
CA LEU A 41 -10.40 6.97 1.14
C LEU A 41 -10.34 5.80 0.14
N THR A 42 -9.48 5.95 -0.86
CA THR A 42 -9.06 4.91 -1.80
C THR A 42 -7.55 4.69 -1.71
N PHE A 43 -7.01 3.69 -2.41
CA PHE A 43 -5.57 3.49 -2.50
C PHE A 43 -5.18 2.99 -3.89
N ASP A 44 -3.91 3.19 -4.22
CA ASP A 44 -3.27 2.66 -5.41
C ASP A 44 -1.97 1.96 -5.02
N ILE A 45 -1.46 1.14 -5.94
CA ILE A 45 -0.12 0.55 -5.85
C ILE A 45 0.82 1.27 -6.82
N TYR A 46 1.98 1.65 -6.30
CA TYR A 46 3.06 2.29 -7.03
C TYR A 46 4.33 1.47 -6.93
N GLU A 47 5.22 1.64 -7.89
CA GLU A 47 6.59 1.16 -7.86
C GLU A 47 7.56 2.34 -7.78
N HIS A 48 8.52 2.23 -6.87
CA HIS A 48 9.62 3.17 -6.73
C HIS A 48 10.84 2.43 -6.19
N ASP A 49 12.01 2.70 -6.78
CA ASP A 49 13.28 2.04 -6.49
C ASP A 49 13.21 0.50 -6.43
N GLY A 50 12.50 -0.09 -7.40
CA GLY A 50 12.31 -1.55 -7.48
C GLY A 50 11.47 -2.15 -6.35
N GLN A 51 10.79 -1.32 -5.54
CA GLN A 51 9.87 -1.71 -4.48
C GLN A 51 8.43 -1.35 -4.84
N TYR A 52 7.47 -2.07 -4.27
CA TYR A 52 6.03 -1.78 -4.43
C TYR A 52 5.44 -1.16 -3.17
N TRP A 53 4.56 -0.17 -3.36
CA TRP A 53 4.06 0.66 -2.28
C TRP A 53 2.58 0.97 -2.42
N LYS A 54 1.86 0.90 -1.31
CA LYS A 54 0.45 1.32 -1.21
C LYS A 54 0.39 2.77 -0.77
N LEU A 55 -0.21 3.62 -1.59
CA LEU A 55 -0.44 5.03 -1.29
C LEU A 55 -1.95 5.29 -1.15
N TYR A 56 -2.34 5.90 -0.04
CA TYR A 56 -3.72 6.28 0.21
C TYR A 56 -4.06 7.61 -0.48
N ARG A 57 -5.19 7.62 -1.19
CA ARG A 57 -5.77 8.80 -1.84
C ARG A 57 -7.07 9.18 -1.14
N LEU A 58 -7.08 10.35 -0.52
CA LEU A 58 -8.28 10.99 0.02
C LEU A 58 -8.90 11.89 -1.04
N ARG A 59 -10.20 11.70 -1.28
CA ARG A 59 -11.03 12.66 -1.99
C ARG A 59 -11.90 13.38 -0.96
N TYR A 60 -12.07 14.69 -1.08
CA TYR A 60 -13.03 15.40 -0.24
C TYR A 60 -13.69 16.56 -0.98
N VAL A 61 -14.85 16.98 -0.47
CA VAL A 61 -15.56 18.17 -0.95
C VAL A 61 -15.24 19.30 0.00
N ALA A 62 -14.59 20.36 -0.49
CA ALA A 62 -14.32 21.51 0.36
C ALA A 62 -15.65 22.19 0.76
N PRO A 63 -15.82 22.61 2.03
CA PRO A 63 -16.99 23.36 2.45
C PRO A 63 -17.14 24.56 1.52
N ASP A 64 -18.34 24.78 1.00
CA ASP A 64 -18.70 25.87 0.07
C ASP A 64 -18.28 25.68 -1.40
N THR A 65 -17.84 24.48 -1.81
CA THR A 65 -17.56 24.16 -3.22
C THR A 65 -18.35 22.94 -3.69
N ALA A 66 -18.76 22.95 -4.96
CA ALA A 66 -19.32 21.76 -5.62
C ALA A 66 -18.23 20.87 -6.25
N ALA A 67 -16.95 21.18 -5.98
CA ALA A 67 -15.80 20.53 -6.60
C ALA A 67 -15.14 19.56 -5.61
N TYR A 68 -14.66 18.44 -6.13
CA TYR A 68 -13.83 17.52 -5.38
C TYR A 68 -12.37 17.95 -5.48
N SER A 69 -11.64 17.88 -4.35
CA SER A 69 -10.19 17.90 -4.34
C SER A 69 -9.64 16.51 -4.02
N TYR A 70 -8.52 16.17 -4.66
CA TYR A 70 -7.80 14.92 -4.43
C TYR A 70 -6.51 15.25 -3.69
N HIS A 71 -6.31 14.55 -2.58
CA HIS A 71 -5.12 14.63 -1.75
C HIS A 71 -4.66 13.22 -1.47
N TYR A 72 -3.37 13.03 -1.21
CA TYR A 72 -2.94 11.81 -0.57
C TYR A 72 -3.14 11.97 0.96
N GLY A 73 -3.08 10.90 1.75
CA GLY A 73 -2.85 11.08 3.20
C GLY A 73 -2.07 9.95 3.85
N GLY A 74 -1.21 10.30 4.81
CA GLY A 74 -0.65 9.35 5.77
C GLY A 74 0.72 8.76 5.39
N GLN A 75 0.83 7.44 5.45
CA GLN A 75 2.06 6.68 5.20
C GLN A 75 1.91 5.84 3.93
N ALA A 76 2.97 5.73 3.14
CA ALA A 76 3.09 4.71 2.12
C ALA A 76 3.62 3.42 2.75
N CYS A 77 2.96 2.28 2.51
CA CYS A 77 3.38 0.99 3.06
C CYS A 77 3.98 0.11 1.97
N ARG A 78 5.07 -0.60 2.26
CA ARG A 78 5.66 -1.55 1.31
C ARG A 78 4.75 -2.77 1.14
N MET A 79 4.57 -3.20 -0.10
CA MET A 79 3.58 -4.21 -0.49
C MET A 79 4.20 -5.37 -1.28
N ALA A 80 3.50 -6.50 -1.24
CA ALA A 80 3.70 -7.62 -2.15
C ALA A 80 2.33 -8.11 -2.65
N GLU A 81 2.26 -8.53 -3.91
CA GLU A 81 1.09 -9.20 -4.46
C GLU A 81 1.17 -10.68 -4.13
N VAL A 82 0.13 -11.21 -3.50
CA VAL A 82 0.05 -12.61 -3.09
C VAL A 82 -1.16 -13.30 -3.70
N ARG A 83 -1.03 -14.60 -3.91
CA ARG A 83 -2.12 -15.51 -4.26
C ARG A 83 -2.46 -16.42 -3.10
N TYR A 84 -3.74 -16.52 -2.75
CA TYR A 84 -4.19 -17.38 -1.66
C TYR A 84 -4.17 -18.87 -2.05
N LYS A 85 -3.49 -19.70 -1.25
CA LYS A 85 -3.40 -21.16 -1.46
C LYS A 85 -4.70 -21.89 -1.10
N ARG A 86 -5.51 -21.30 -0.21
CA ARG A 86 -6.77 -21.84 0.31
C ARG A 86 -7.70 -20.71 0.76
N ALA A 87 -8.96 -21.03 1.01
CA ALA A 87 -9.88 -20.06 1.60
C ALA A 87 -9.42 -19.71 3.03
N ALA A 88 -9.26 -18.41 3.30
CA ALA A 88 -8.82 -17.89 4.59
C ALA A 88 -9.19 -16.41 4.74
N ARG A 89 -9.19 -15.91 5.97
CA ARG A 89 -9.27 -14.47 6.20
C ARG A 89 -7.93 -13.82 5.87
N SER A 90 -7.97 -12.75 5.09
CA SER A 90 -6.79 -11.94 4.77
C SER A 90 -6.19 -11.35 6.04
N PRO A 91 -4.87 -11.49 6.27
CA PRO A 91 -4.21 -10.78 7.36
C PRO A 91 -4.19 -9.26 7.13
N HIS A 92 -4.31 -8.81 5.87
CA HIS A 92 -4.29 -7.40 5.50
C HIS A 92 -5.67 -6.74 5.61
N SER A 93 -6.68 -7.30 4.93
CA SER A 93 -8.01 -6.70 4.80
C SER A 93 -9.09 -7.35 5.67
N SER A 94 -8.78 -8.44 6.38
CA SER A 94 -9.73 -9.29 7.12
C SER A 94 -10.87 -9.91 6.28
N LYS A 95 -10.92 -9.63 4.97
CA LYS A 95 -11.88 -10.22 4.02
C LYS A 95 -11.67 -11.72 3.94
N LEU A 96 -12.76 -12.47 3.75
CA LEU A 96 -12.67 -13.90 3.46
C LEU A 96 -12.27 -14.07 1.99
N MET A 97 -11.01 -14.44 1.78
CA MET A 97 -10.43 -14.69 0.47
C MET A 97 -10.64 -16.15 0.07
N GLN A 98 -10.85 -16.39 -1.21
CA GLN A 98 -10.96 -17.72 -1.80
C GLN A 98 -9.61 -18.17 -2.37
N LYS A 99 -9.43 -19.49 -2.53
CA LYS A 99 -8.24 -20.05 -3.19
C LYS A 99 -8.06 -19.42 -4.59
N GLY A 100 -6.84 -19.03 -4.90
CA GLY A 100 -6.45 -18.46 -6.18
C GLY A 100 -6.69 -16.95 -6.31
N GLN A 101 -7.40 -16.33 -5.37
CA GLN A 101 -7.57 -14.87 -5.39
C GLN A 101 -6.24 -14.16 -5.11
N LEU A 102 -6.10 -12.99 -5.73
CA LEU A 102 -4.96 -12.10 -5.57
C LEU A 102 -5.30 -10.98 -4.58
N GLU A 103 -4.29 -10.54 -3.83
CA GLU A 103 -4.36 -9.36 -2.98
C GLU A 103 -2.98 -8.74 -2.82
N TRP A 104 -2.93 -7.41 -2.79
CA TRP A 104 -1.77 -6.70 -2.29
C TRP A 104 -1.80 -6.63 -0.78
N VAL A 105 -0.80 -7.21 -0.13
CA VAL A 105 -0.64 -7.22 1.33
C VAL A 105 0.67 -6.55 1.72
N ARG A 106 0.78 -6.07 2.97
CA ARG A 106 2.05 -5.50 3.43
C ARG A 106 3.09 -6.62 3.48
N THR A 107 4.33 -6.31 3.16
CA THR A 107 5.43 -7.28 3.06
C THR A 107 5.59 -8.14 4.33
N TYR A 108 5.39 -7.54 5.50
CA TYR A 108 5.44 -8.23 6.80
C TYR A 108 4.18 -9.04 7.16
N GLU A 109 3.10 -8.93 6.37
CA GLU A 109 1.88 -9.73 6.51
C GLU A 109 1.86 -10.95 5.59
N VAL A 110 2.90 -11.12 4.77
CA VAL A 110 3.04 -12.28 3.89
C VAL A 110 3.30 -13.54 4.73
N ASP A 111 2.31 -14.42 4.80
CA ASP A 111 2.42 -15.76 5.36
C ASP A 111 2.63 -16.80 4.24
N LEU A 112 3.84 -17.35 4.12
CA LEU A 112 4.17 -18.34 3.08
C LEU A 112 3.43 -19.68 3.22
N SER A 113 2.86 -19.98 4.39
CA SER A 113 1.98 -21.14 4.55
C SER A 113 0.60 -20.92 3.92
N LEU A 114 0.19 -19.66 3.77
CA LEU A 114 -1.11 -19.25 3.23
C LEU A 114 -1.01 -18.69 1.80
N HIS A 115 0.11 -18.05 1.47
CA HIS A 115 0.31 -17.27 0.26
C HIS A 115 1.38 -17.89 -0.65
N ASP A 116 1.14 -17.79 -1.97
CA ASP A 116 2.20 -17.77 -2.97
C ASP A 116 2.50 -16.31 -3.32
N VAL A 117 3.76 -15.89 -3.26
CA VAL A 117 4.15 -14.55 -3.69
C VAL A 117 4.14 -14.49 -5.21
N VAL A 118 3.37 -13.56 -5.77
CA VAL A 118 3.24 -13.35 -7.21
C VAL A 118 4.19 -12.24 -7.66
N LEU A 119 4.23 -11.15 -6.91
CA LEU A 119 5.08 -10.00 -7.18
C LEU A 119 5.56 -9.37 -5.87
N ALA A 120 6.85 -9.07 -5.78
CA ALA A 120 7.46 -8.39 -4.64
C ALA A 120 8.68 -7.59 -5.12
N GLY A 121 9.10 -6.61 -4.31
CA GLY A 121 10.31 -5.85 -4.60
C GLY A 121 11.58 -6.71 -4.56
N GLU A 122 12.71 -6.13 -4.96
CA GLU A 122 14.01 -6.79 -4.84
C GLU A 122 14.57 -6.67 -3.42
N GLU A 123 15.45 -7.60 -3.03
CA GLU A 123 16.21 -7.46 -1.79
C GLU A 123 17.23 -6.32 -1.96
N ASN A 124 17.01 -5.23 -1.24
CA ASN A 124 17.84 -4.03 -1.25
C ASN A 124 18.27 -3.71 0.19
N PRO A 125 19.56 -3.47 0.50
CA PRO A 125 20.02 -3.13 1.85
C PRO A 125 19.27 -1.97 2.52
N GLU A 126 18.75 -1.02 1.74
CA GLU A 126 17.94 0.10 2.24
C GLU A 126 16.60 -0.38 2.81
N TYR A 127 15.94 -1.30 2.10
CA TYR A 127 14.58 -1.75 2.41
C TYR A 127 14.51 -3.14 3.05
N GLY A 128 15.62 -3.88 3.08
CA GLY A 128 15.72 -5.25 3.55
C GLY A 128 15.03 -6.28 2.65
N ALA A 129 14.78 -7.47 3.19
CA ALA A 129 14.11 -8.55 2.48
C ALA A 129 12.72 -8.11 1.97
N PRO A 130 12.29 -8.58 0.78
CA PRO A 130 11.08 -8.07 0.14
C PRO A 130 9.78 -8.58 0.76
N TYR A 131 9.81 -9.64 1.56
CA TYR A 131 8.67 -10.15 2.31
C TYR A 131 9.12 -11.05 3.46
N GLY A 132 8.20 -11.32 4.38
CA GLY A 132 8.43 -12.16 5.55
C GLY A 132 8.38 -11.36 6.84
N ARG A 133 8.36 -12.07 7.98
CA ARG A 133 8.25 -11.43 9.29
C ARG A 133 9.41 -10.44 9.48
N ALA A 134 9.07 -9.20 9.84
CA ALA A 134 10.05 -8.26 10.35
C ALA A 134 10.85 -8.93 11.48
N PRO A 135 12.19 -8.89 11.48
CA PRO A 135 12.95 -9.32 12.64
C PRO A 135 12.43 -8.51 13.83
N SER A 136 12.01 -9.19 14.90
CA SER A 136 11.58 -8.48 16.11
C SER A 136 12.73 -7.56 16.51
N ALA A 137 12.44 -6.29 16.77
CA ALA A 137 13.42 -5.39 17.37
C ALA A 137 13.97 -6.09 18.62
N ALA A 138 15.24 -6.49 18.54
CA ALA A 138 15.98 -7.11 19.63
C ALA A 138 16.38 -6.03 20.65
#